data_AF-A0A942YW56-F1
#
_entry.id   AF-A0A942YW56-F1
#
_cell.length_a   1.000
_cell.length_b   1.000
_cell.length_c   1.000
_cell.angle_alpha   90.00
_cell.angle_beta   90.00
_cell.angle_gamma   90.00
#
_symmetry.space_group_name_H-M   'P 1'
#
loop_
_entity.id
_entity.type
_entity.pdbx_description
1 polymer ?
#
loop_
_entity_poly.entity_id
_entity_poly.type
_entity_poly.pdbx_seq_one_letter_code
_entity_poly.pdbx_strand_id
1 'polypeptide(L)'
;MEKRISNFSIFENYHDRQVVLNYYEDEDFLWKRDGFHFDKIQFLNGVLLFSKKDGKTFSISIKDYDSVSVNTDFQNYFMLRKGCNSMEMYFPN
;
A
#
# COMPACT_ATOMS: atom_id res chain seq x y z
N MET A 1 5.00 8.65 -15.01
CA MET A 1 6.42 8.45 -14.57
C MET A 1 6.43 7.97 -13.13
N GLU A 2 7.16 6.91 -12.79
CA GLU A 2 7.26 6.50 -11.38
C GLU A 2 8.14 7.46 -10.58
N LYS A 3 7.67 7.89 -9.40
CA LYS A 3 8.42 8.72 -8.46
C LYS A 3 8.59 8.00 -7.14
N ARG A 4 9.84 7.82 -6.69
CA ARG A 4 10.11 7.30 -5.35
C ARG A 4 9.56 8.26 -4.30
N ILE A 5 8.91 7.70 -3.27
CA ILE A 5 8.43 8.45 -2.12
C ILE A 5 9.27 8.10 -0.89
N SER A 6 9.59 9.13 -0.11
CA SER A 6 10.29 8.99 1.17
C SER A 6 9.44 9.48 2.35
N ASN A 7 8.41 10.29 2.08
CA ASN A 7 7.43 10.67 3.07
C ASN A 7 6.21 9.73 3.00
N PHE A 8 6.13 8.80 3.95
CA PHE A 8 5.03 7.85 4.07
C PHE A 8 3.83 8.39 4.84
N SER A 9 3.91 9.59 5.45
CA SER A 9 2.75 10.20 6.10
C SER A 9 1.65 10.57 5.09
N ILE A 10 1.94 10.58 3.78
CA ILE A 10 0.94 10.81 2.74
C ILE A 10 -0.21 9.80 2.79
N PHE A 11 0.03 8.60 3.31
CA PHE A 11 -0.99 7.55 3.45
C PHE A 11 -2.03 7.92 4.52
N GLU A 12 -1.69 8.79 5.48
CA GLU A 12 -2.61 9.23 6.53
C GLU A 12 -3.73 10.13 6.00
N ASN A 13 -3.59 10.64 4.76
CA ASN A 13 -4.64 11.39 4.09
C ASN A 13 -5.79 10.49 3.59
N TYR A 14 -5.59 9.18 3.50
CA TYR A 14 -6.61 8.23 3.10
C TYR A 14 -7.42 7.78 4.32
N HIS A 15 -8.74 7.92 4.24
CA HIS A 15 -9.68 7.61 5.31
C HIS A 15 -11.02 7.13 4.74
N ASP A 16 -11.75 6.35 5.54
CA ASP A 16 -13.10 5.79 5.27
C ASP A 16 -13.30 5.30 3.82
N ARG A 17 -12.38 4.46 3.34
CA ARG A 17 -12.44 3.93 1.97
C ARG A 17 -11.87 2.52 1.86
N GLN A 18 -11.97 1.95 0.67
CA GLN A 18 -11.38 0.66 0.35
C GLN A 18 -9.90 0.80 -0.03
N VAL A 19 -9.10 -0.22 0.28
CA VAL A 19 -7.79 -0.46 -0.32
C VAL A 19 -7.80 -1.82 -1.01
N VAL A 20 -7.12 -1.90 -2.15
CA VAL A 20 -6.83 -3.13 -2.90
C VAL A 20 -5.33 -3.36 -2.88
N LEU A 21 -4.92 -4.57 -2.55
CA LEU A 21 -3.53 -5.02 -2.51
C LEU A 21 -3.36 -6.13 -3.55
N ASN A 22 -2.48 -5.92 -4.53
CA ASN A 22 -2.08 -6.95 -5.48
C ASN A 22 -0.65 -7.40 -5.15
N TYR A 23 -0.41 -8.70 -5.08
CA TYR A 23 0.90 -9.26 -4.78
C TYR A 23 1.42 -10.02 -6.00
N TYR A 24 2.60 -9.61 -6.48
CA TYR A 24 3.26 -10.16 -7.64
C TYR A 24 4.56 -10.86 -7.23
N GLU A 25 4.79 -12.03 -7.82
CA GLU A 25 6.05 -12.77 -7.81
C GLU A 25 6.57 -12.88 -9.24
N ASP A 26 7.88 -13.11 -9.39
CA ASP A 26 8.53 -13.29 -10.69
C ASP A 26 8.09 -12.23 -11.73
N GLU A 27 8.21 -10.96 -11.32
CA GLU A 27 7.84 -9.73 -12.04
C GLU A 27 6.32 -9.53 -12.21
N ASP A 28 5.63 -10.46 -12.88
CA ASP A 28 4.24 -10.23 -13.35
C ASP A 28 3.23 -11.30 -12.89
N PHE A 29 3.65 -12.31 -12.12
CA PHE A 29 2.74 -13.34 -11.64
C PHE A 29 1.92 -12.85 -10.43
N LEU A 30 0.70 -12.39 -10.70
CA LEU A 30 -0.28 -12.05 -9.66
C LEU A 30 -0.75 -13.30 -8.92
N TRP A 31 -0.14 -13.60 -7.78
CA TRP A 31 -0.47 -14.78 -6.99
C TRP A 31 -1.54 -14.51 -5.92
N LYS A 32 -1.72 -13.24 -5.51
CA LYS A 32 -2.75 -12.86 -4.53
C LYS A 32 -3.31 -11.47 -4.78
N ARG A 33 -4.62 -11.33 -4.57
CA ARG A 33 -5.32 -10.06 -4.48
C ARG A 33 -6.17 -10.03 -3.21
N ASP A 34 -5.96 -9.01 -2.39
CA ASP A 34 -6.77 -8.72 -1.21
C ASP A 34 -7.46 -7.36 -1.37
N GLY A 35 -8.60 -7.19 -0.69
CA GLY A 35 -9.27 -5.89 -0.62
C GLY A 35 -10.08 -5.76 0.66
N PHE A 36 -10.04 -4.59 1.28
CA PHE A 36 -10.80 -4.33 2.50
C PHE A 36 -11.10 -2.84 2.70
N HIS A 37 -12.17 -2.55 3.44
CA HIS A 37 -12.48 -1.21 3.93
C HIS A 37 -11.70 -0.93 5.22
N PHE A 38 -11.28 0.32 5.38
CA PHE A 38 -10.60 0.82 6.57
C PHE A 38 -11.10 2.24 6.89
N ASP A 39 -11.00 2.62 8.17
CA ASP A 39 -11.43 3.93 8.66
C ASP A 39 -10.31 4.96 8.54
N LYS A 40 -9.08 4.57 8.88
CA LYS A 40 -7.90 5.44 8.84
C LYS A 40 -6.61 4.64 8.68
N ILE A 41 -5.58 5.31 8.20
CA ILE A 41 -4.20 4.80 8.16
C ILE A 41 -3.34 5.63 9.12
N GLN A 42 -2.44 4.97 9.84
CA GLN A 42 -1.39 5.62 10.63
C GLN A 42 -0.03 5.06 10.22
N PHE A 43 0.98 5.92 10.08
CA PHE A 43 2.35 5.49 9.85
C PHE A 43 3.18 5.59 11.13
N LEU A 44 3.56 4.44 11.69
CA LEU A 44 4.34 4.37 12.92
C LEU A 44 5.52 3.41 12.76
N ASN A 45 6.73 3.89 13.05
CA ASN A 45 7.94 3.08 13.09
C ASN A 45 8.24 2.26 11.81
N GLY A 46 7.82 2.75 10.64
CA GLY A 46 7.98 2.04 9.36
C GLY A 46 6.83 1.10 9.01
N VAL A 47 5.72 1.15 9.73
CA VAL A 47 4.54 0.30 9.54
C VAL A 47 3.33 1.17 9.22
N LEU A 48 2.60 0.82 8.17
CA LEU A 48 1.26 1.33 7.90
C LEU A 48 0.24 0.50 8.67
N LEU A 49 -0.55 1.15 9.51
CA LEU A 49 -1.60 0.54 10.32
C LEU A 49 -2.96 0.98 9.80
N PHE A 50 -3.73 0.04 9.27
CA PHE A 50 -5.09 0.24 8.78
C PHE A 50 -6.08 -0.17 9.86
N SER A 51 -6.75 0.79 10.48
CA SER A 51 -7.84 0.52 11.43
C SER A 51 -9.12 0.19 10.66
N LYS A 52 -9.83 -0.88 11.04
CA LYS A 52 -11.11 -1.29 10.44
C LYS A 52 -12.28 -1.07 11.41
N LYS A 53 -13.50 -0.98 10.87
CA LYS A 53 -14.74 -0.78 11.65
C LYS A 53 -15.00 -1.88 12.67
N ASP A 54 -14.52 -3.10 12.42
CA ASP A 54 -14.65 -4.23 13.35
C ASP A 54 -13.62 -4.21 14.50
N GLY A 55 -12.85 -3.13 14.63
CA GLY A 55 -11.80 -2.96 15.63
C GLY A 55 -10.50 -3.68 15.30
N LYS A 56 -10.43 -4.44 14.19
CA LYS A 56 -9.19 -5.08 13.77
C LYS A 56 -8.26 -4.08 13.10
N THR A 57 -6.97 -4.40 13.16
CA THR A 57 -5.93 -3.65 12.45
C THR A 57 -5.27 -4.57 11.43
N PHE A 58 -5.08 -4.06 10.22
CA PHE A 58 -4.20 -4.69 9.23
C PHE A 58 -2.92 -3.87 9.14
N SER A 59 -1.77 -4.53 9.05
CA SER A 59 -0.47 -3.86 9.04
C SER A 59 0.36 -4.22 7.81
N ILE A 60 1.09 -3.24 7.31
CA ILE A 60 2.09 -3.41 6.24
C ILE A 60 3.40 -2.80 6.71
N SER A 61 4.45 -3.61 6.83
CA SER A 61 5.80 -3.13 7.13
C SER A 61 6.45 -2.60 5.86
N ILE A 62 6.65 -1.29 5.77
CA ILE A 62 7.34 -0.66 4.64
C ILE A 62 8.82 -1.08 4.60
N LYS A 63 9.39 -1.43 5.77
CA LYS A 63 10.77 -1.92 5.90
C LYS A 63 11.01 -3.27 5.21
N ASP A 64 9.95 -4.00 4.88
CA ASP A 64 10.06 -5.29 4.20
C ASP A 64 10.32 -5.12 2.69
N TYR A 65 10.26 -3.88 2.19
CA TYR A 65 10.40 -3.50 0.79
C TYR A 65 11.63 -2.60 0.59
N ASP A 66 12.30 -2.78 -0.54
CA ASP A 66 13.49 -2.02 -0.93
C ASP A 66 13.15 -0.60 -1.38
N SER A 67 11.97 -0.43 -1.97
CA SER A 67 11.52 0.87 -2.44
C SER A 67 10.00 0.98 -2.50
N VAL A 68 9.53 2.22 -2.40
CA VAL A 68 8.13 2.58 -2.63
C VAL A 68 8.07 3.71 -3.64
N SER A 69 7.25 3.54 -4.67
CA SER A 69 7.00 4.55 -5.70
C SER A 69 5.52 4.84 -5.83
N VAL A 70 5.22 6.04 -6.31
CA VAL A 70 3.89 6.43 -6.80
C VAL A 70 3.97 6.56 -8.31
N ASN A 71 2.97 6.06 -9.03
CA ASN A 71 2.84 6.35 -10.45
C ASN A 71 2.13 7.69 -10.59
N THR A 72 2.80 8.71 -11.15
CA THR A 72 2.18 10.03 -11.33
C THR A 72 0.96 10.02 -12.25
N ASP A 73 0.85 8.99 -13.08
CA ASP A 73 -0.19 8.88 -14.11
C ASP A 73 -1.45 8.20 -13.54
N PHE A 74 -1.32 7.54 -12.37
CA PHE A 74 -2.42 6.90 -11.65
C PHE A 74 -2.48 7.42 -10.22
N GLN A 75 -3.39 8.35 -9.97
CA GLN A 75 -3.65 8.82 -8.61
C GLN A 75 -4.06 7.65 -7.71
N ASN A 76 -3.69 7.73 -6.42
CA ASN A 76 -4.02 6.73 -5.42
C ASN A 76 -3.44 5.32 -5.66
N TYR A 77 -2.40 5.20 -6.50
CA TYR A 77 -1.73 3.94 -6.79
C TYR A 77 -0.26 4.01 -6.38
N PHE A 78 0.16 3.03 -5.57
CA PHE A 78 1.49 2.93 -5.00
C PHE A 78 2.07 1.54 -5.28
N MET A 79 3.38 1.49 -5.51
CA MET A 79 4.10 0.26 -5.78
C MET A 79 5.21 0.08 -4.75
N LEU A 80 5.20 -1.05 -4.05
CA LEU A 80 6.21 -1.44 -3.08
C LEU A 80 7.00 -2.61 -3.67
N ARG A 81 8.32 -2.47 -3.85
CA ARG A 81 9.16 -3.48 -4.52
C ARG A 81 10.11 -4.15 -3.53
N LYS A 82 10.31 -5.46 -3.68
CA LYS A 82 11.26 -6.28 -2.91
C LYS A 82 11.92 -7.31 -3.85
N GLY A 83 13.13 -7.04 -4.33
CA GLY A 83 13.76 -7.85 -5.37
C GLY A 83 12.87 -7.96 -6.63
N CYS A 84 12.59 -9.19 -7.07
CA CYS A 84 11.69 -9.49 -8.20
C CYS A 84 10.20 -9.48 -7.83
N ASN A 85 9.88 -9.31 -6.54
CA ASN A 85 8.50 -9.31 -6.06
C ASN A 85 8.01 -7.87 -5.89
N SER A 86 6.71 -7.68 -6.03
CA SER A 86 6.10 -6.38 -5.77
C SER A 86 4.73 -6.51 -5.13
N MET A 87 4.34 -5.47 -4.41
CA MET A 87 2.97 -5.28 -3.96
C MET A 87 2.48 -3.93 -4.47
N GLU A 88 1.38 -3.95 -5.21
CA GLU A 88 0.66 -2.73 -5.57
C GLU A 88 -0.40 -2.45 -4.51
N MET A 89 -0.53 -1.19 -4.14
CA MET A 89 -1.55 -0.68 -3.23
C MET A 89 -2.34 0.40 -3.95
N TYR A 90 -3.64 0.16 -4.11
CA TYR A 90 -4.55 1.06 -4.80
C TYR A 90 -5.72 1.44 -3.89
N PHE A 91 -6.12 2.72 -3.90
CA PHE A 91 -7.32 3.21 -3.24
C PHE A 91 -8.39 3.59 -4.28
N PRO A 92 -9.41 2.72 -4.51
CA PRO A 92 -10.50 3.02 -5.43
C PRO A 92 -11.28 4.26 -5.02
N ASN A 93 -11.65 5.09 -6.00
CA ASN A 93 -12.54 6.24 -5.83
C ASN A 93 -13.97 5.81 -5.54
#